data_AF-D9PF45-F1
#
_entry.id   AF-D9PF45-F1
#
_cell.length_a   1.000
_cell.length_b   1.000
_cell.length_c   1.000
_cell.angle_alpha   90.00
_cell.angle_beta   90.00
_cell.angle_gamma   90.00
#
_symmetry.space_group_name_H-M   'P 1'
#
loop_
_entity.id
_entity.type
_entity.pdbx_description
1 polymer ?
#
loop_
_entity_poly.entity_id
_entity_poly.type
_entity_poly.pdbx_seq_one_letter_code
_entity_poly.pdbx_strand_id
1 'polypeptide(L)'
;MSTKSILHGQLKMEFYDTSYNFNKYMPESHSFDLLSRTPKKTNQNLIDIHQRRYLGNKYSVLNLIEHIIKNEISEYKSICDIFAGTGTVGNYFNSKNVEVVSNDLLYSNYITLNAFLSDEHYDENKIEELLEYFNQDIYAYDNYFSKHFGDKYYSIENSRKIGAIREEIEELFAQKKLTFKEKSILITSLIYAMDKIANTVGHYDAYIKKENKTIIFKIKEIEY
;
A
#
# COMPACT_ATOMS: atom_id res chain seq x y z
N MET A 1 -24.47 -0.24 -9.52
CA MET A 1 -23.07 0.20 -9.42
C MET A 1 -23.02 1.21 -8.29
N SER A 2 -22.29 0.92 -7.22
CA SER A 2 -21.93 1.91 -6.21
C SER A 2 -20.87 2.80 -6.86
N THR A 3 -21.15 4.08 -7.05
CA THR A 3 -20.14 5.05 -7.50
C THR A 3 -19.22 5.31 -6.32
N LYS A 4 -17.91 5.33 -6.56
CA LYS A 4 -16.91 5.58 -5.52
C LYS A 4 -16.07 6.77 -5.92
N SER A 5 -15.89 7.70 -5.00
CA SER A 5 -15.07 8.90 -5.23
C SER A 5 -13.96 8.94 -4.19
N ILE A 6 -12.72 8.88 -4.66
CA ILE A 6 -11.54 8.97 -3.80
C ILE A 6 -10.87 10.30 -4.12
N LEU A 7 -10.90 11.20 -3.15
CA LEU A 7 -10.37 12.54 -3.28
C LEU A 7 -9.01 12.64 -2.56
N HIS A 8 -8.09 13.40 -3.14
CA HIS A 8 -6.86 13.80 -2.50
C HIS A 8 -6.80 15.32 -2.44
N GLY A 9 -6.82 15.89 -1.25
CA GLY A 9 -6.68 17.33 -1.03
C GLY A 9 -5.25 17.80 -1.32
N GLN A 10 -4.93 18.12 -2.58
CA GLN A 10 -3.69 18.83 -2.90
C GLN A 10 -3.82 20.33 -2.58
N LEU A 11 -3.30 20.76 -1.44
CA LEU A 11 -2.50 21.99 -1.45
C LEU A 11 -1.25 21.65 -2.26
N LYS A 12 -1.01 22.35 -3.37
CA LYS A 12 0.20 22.19 -4.20
C LYS A 12 1.45 22.31 -3.32
N MET A 13 2.01 21.18 -2.93
CA MET A 13 3.40 21.05 -2.56
C MET A 13 4.14 20.72 -3.85
N GLU A 14 4.86 21.71 -4.38
CA GLU A 14 5.80 21.50 -5.48
C GLU A 14 6.84 20.46 -5.02
N PHE A 15 6.82 19.27 -5.64
CA PHE A 15 7.90 18.31 -5.47
C PHE A 15 9.14 18.89 -6.16
N TYR A 16 10.22 19.04 -5.40
CA TYR A 16 11.53 19.42 -5.92
C TYR A 16 11.98 18.46 -7.02
N ASP A 17 12.50 19.06 -8.10
CA ASP A 17 13.11 18.43 -9.27
C ASP A 17 14.10 17.33 -8.87
N THR A 18 13.76 16.07 -9.16
CA THR A 18 14.68 14.93 -9.07
C THR A 18 15.27 14.63 -10.44
N SER A 19 16.02 15.56 -11.01
CA SER A 19 16.96 15.27 -12.09
C SER A 19 18.20 14.56 -11.55
N TYR A 20 18.01 13.31 -11.07
CA TYR A 20 19.11 12.40 -10.73
C TYR A 20 19.40 11.51 -11.95
N ASN A 21 20.58 11.67 -12.53
CA ASN A 21 20.96 11.02 -13.78
C ASN A 21 21.31 9.54 -13.53
N PHE A 22 20.35 8.65 -13.81
CA PHE A 22 20.33 7.23 -13.43
C PHE A 22 21.15 6.30 -14.35
N ASN A 23 21.65 6.78 -15.50
CA ASN A 23 22.36 5.97 -16.50
C ASN A 23 23.72 5.38 -16.06
N LYS A 24 24.07 5.46 -14.77
CA LYS A 24 25.37 5.01 -14.25
C LYS A 24 25.37 3.59 -13.65
N TYR A 25 24.20 2.97 -13.42
CA TYR A 25 24.12 1.76 -12.58
C TYR A 25 23.35 0.56 -13.18
N MET A 26 23.10 0.53 -14.49
CA MET A 26 22.57 -0.67 -15.16
C MET A 26 23.67 -1.36 -15.98
N PRO A 27 23.95 -2.66 -15.78
CA PRO A 27 24.54 -3.48 -16.83
C PRO A 27 23.51 -3.69 -17.96
N GLU A 28 23.99 -3.75 -19.20
CA GLU A 28 23.17 -3.77 -20.40
C GLU A 28 22.24 -5.00 -20.50
N SER A 29 20.97 -4.71 -20.84
CA SER A 29 19.97 -5.55 -21.51
C SER A 29 19.70 -6.97 -20.97
N HIS A 30 18.59 -7.11 -20.25
CA HIS A 30 17.72 -8.28 -20.39
C HIS A 30 16.34 -7.84 -20.87
N SER A 31 16.09 -8.06 -22.15
CA SER A 31 14.75 -8.07 -22.73
C SER A 31 13.92 -9.14 -22.03
N PHE A 32 12.90 -8.73 -21.27
CA PHE A 32 11.95 -9.61 -20.62
C PHE A 32 10.95 -10.12 -21.67
N ASP A 33 11.05 -11.39 -22.03
CA ASP A 33 10.03 -12.13 -22.77
C ASP A 33 9.56 -13.28 -21.85
N LEU A 34 8.38 -13.12 -21.23
CA LEU A 34 7.79 -14.08 -20.30
C LEU A 34 6.34 -14.39 -20.69
N LEU A 35 6.17 -14.95 -21.89
CA LEU A 35 5.01 -15.78 -22.22
C LEU A 35 5.41 -17.24 -22.01
N SER A 36 5.09 -17.83 -20.85
CA SER A 36 4.82 -19.28 -20.68
C SER A 36 4.94 -19.79 -19.23
N ARG A 37 4.27 -19.19 -18.23
CA ARG A 37 4.06 -19.88 -16.96
C ARG A 37 2.66 -19.61 -16.43
N THR A 38 1.90 -20.67 -16.21
CA THR A 38 0.60 -20.60 -15.53
C THR A 38 0.83 -20.59 -14.02
N PRO A 39 0.42 -19.54 -13.28
CA PRO A 39 0.55 -19.55 -11.83
C PRO A 39 -0.47 -20.50 -11.19
N LYS A 40 0.00 -21.31 -10.25
CA LYS A 40 -0.84 -22.17 -9.39
C LYS A 40 -1.38 -21.31 -8.25
N LYS A 41 -2.70 -21.12 -8.19
CA LYS A 41 -3.40 -20.56 -7.03
C LYS A 41 -2.97 -21.26 -5.74
N THR A 42 -2.28 -20.54 -4.87
CA THR A 42 -2.09 -20.95 -3.47
C THR A 42 -2.78 -19.92 -2.58
N ASN A 43 -3.68 -20.38 -1.71
CA ASN A 43 -4.36 -19.59 -0.68
C ASN A 43 -3.34 -19.02 0.34
N GLN A 44 -2.51 -18.05 -0.06
CA GLN A 44 -1.47 -17.48 0.78
C GLN A 44 -1.89 -16.11 1.34
N ASN A 45 -2.52 -16.12 2.53
CA ASN A 45 -2.62 -15.01 3.49
C ASN A 45 -2.84 -13.60 2.90
N LEU A 46 -4.07 -13.27 2.50
CA LEU A 46 -4.43 -11.91 2.09
C LEU A 46 -4.29 -10.88 3.23
N ILE A 47 -4.17 -9.60 2.86
CA ILE A 47 -4.10 -8.46 3.78
C ILE A 47 -5.46 -7.75 3.80
N ASP A 48 -6.09 -7.73 4.96
CA ASP A 48 -7.32 -6.96 5.20
C ASP A 48 -6.99 -5.51 5.62
N ILE A 49 -7.82 -4.56 5.17
CA ILE A 49 -7.71 -3.12 5.39
C ILE A 49 -7.52 -2.72 6.87
N HIS A 50 -8.09 -3.47 7.81
CA HIS A 50 -7.98 -3.13 9.23
C HIS A 50 -6.61 -3.49 9.85
N GLN A 51 -5.80 -4.31 9.16
CA GLN A 51 -4.52 -4.79 9.66
C GLN A 51 -3.41 -3.71 9.68
N ARG A 52 -3.64 -2.54 9.08
CA ARG A 52 -2.67 -1.43 9.11
C ARG A 52 -2.60 -0.82 10.51
N ARG A 53 -1.38 -0.69 11.03
CA ARG A 53 -1.13 0.01 12.29
C ARG A 53 -1.26 1.51 12.03
N TYR A 54 -2.34 2.11 12.53
CA TYR A 54 -2.63 3.53 12.32
C TYR A 54 -3.29 4.14 13.55
N LEU A 55 -2.82 5.32 13.97
CA LEU A 55 -3.38 6.00 15.13
C LEU A 55 -4.84 6.36 14.87
N GLY A 56 -5.71 5.98 15.81
CA GLY A 56 -7.12 6.27 15.69
C GLY A 56 -7.86 5.45 14.63
N ASN A 57 -7.30 4.32 14.17
CA ASN A 57 -8.04 3.32 13.41
C ASN A 57 -9.32 2.93 14.17
N LYS A 58 -10.49 3.05 13.51
CA LYS A 58 -11.82 2.90 14.11
C LYS A 58 -12.38 1.47 14.06
N TYR A 59 -11.59 0.48 13.68
CA TYR A 59 -12.03 -0.90 13.55
C TYR A 59 -12.83 -1.43 14.77
N SER A 60 -12.34 -1.18 15.98
CA SER A 60 -12.96 -1.66 17.22
C SER A 60 -14.32 -1.01 17.54
N VAL A 61 -14.65 0.12 16.92
CA VAL A 61 -15.89 0.89 17.18
C VAL A 61 -16.84 0.94 15.98
N LEU A 62 -16.56 0.19 14.90
CA LEU A 62 -17.40 0.17 13.70
C LEU A 62 -18.87 -0.16 14.00
N ASN A 63 -19.12 -1.17 14.84
CA ASN A 63 -20.48 -1.56 15.22
C ASN A 63 -21.23 -0.46 16.00
N LEU A 64 -20.51 0.34 16.79
CA LEU A 64 -21.10 1.48 17.49
C LEU A 64 -21.49 2.58 16.49
N ILE A 65 -20.62 2.88 15.52
CA ILE A 65 -20.89 3.84 14.46
C ILE A 65 -22.10 3.38 13.64
N GLU A 66 -22.15 2.10 13.26
CA GLU A 66 -23.26 1.51 12.53
C GLU A 66 -24.58 1.63 13.30
N HIS A 67 -24.55 1.31 14.60
CA HIS A 67 -25.72 1.41 15.47
C HIS A 67 -26.27 2.84 15.56
N ILE A 68 -25.39 3.84 15.75
CA ILE A 68 -25.80 5.25 15.80
C ILE A 68 -26.40 5.67 14.45
N ILE A 69 -25.75 5.35 13.34
CA ILE A 69 -26.26 5.69 12.00
C ILE A 69 -27.65 5.06 11.79
N LYS A 70 -27.83 3.78 12.13
CA LYS A 70 -29.13 3.09 11.98
C LYS A 70 -30.26 3.72 12.83
N ASN A 71 -29.94 4.27 14.00
CA ASN A 71 -30.93 4.87 14.89
C ASN A 71 -31.28 6.32 14.51
N GLU A 72 -30.29 7.09 14.06
CA GLU A 72 -30.45 8.52 13.78
C GLU A 72 -30.79 8.80 12.31
N ILE A 73 -30.47 7.87 11.40
CA ILE A 73 -30.61 8.03 9.95
C ILE A 73 -31.43 6.87 9.40
N SER A 74 -32.65 7.17 8.95
CA SER A 74 -33.57 6.17 8.40
C SER A 74 -33.08 5.55 7.10
N GLU A 75 -32.56 6.38 6.18
CA GLU A 75 -32.02 5.94 4.89
C GLU A 75 -30.88 6.87 4.45
N TYR A 76 -29.85 6.31 3.83
CA TYR A 76 -28.77 7.05 3.18
C TYR A 76 -28.33 6.34 1.91
N LYS A 77 -27.88 7.13 0.93
CA LYS A 77 -27.36 6.63 -0.36
C LYS A 77 -25.86 6.80 -0.49
N SER A 78 -25.25 7.61 0.37
CA SER A 78 -23.81 7.84 0.38
C SER A 78 -23.28 8.11 1.76
N ILE A 79 -21.99 7.82 1.96
CA ILE A 79 -21.21 8.19 3.13
C ILE A 79 -19.96 8.94 2.68
N CYS A 80 -19.64 10.02 3.37
CA CYS A 80 -18.46 10.82 3.13
C CYS A 80 -17.50 10.74 4.33
N ASP A 81 -16.41 9.99 4.15
CA ASP A 81 -15.33 9.83 5.12
C ASP A 81 -14.20 10.81 4.79
N ILE A 82 -14.32 12.04 5.29
CA ILE A 82 -13.41 13.14 4.95
C ILE A 82 -12.02 13.05 5.59
N PHE A 83 -11.86 12.19 6.60
CA PHE A 83 -10.61 11.90 7.31
C PHE A 83 -10.40 10.38 7.39
N ALA A 84 -10.36 9.75 6.22
CA ALA A 84 -10.54 8.30 6.13
C ALA A 84 -9.41 7.48 6.75
N GLY A 85 -8.21 8.03 6.88
CA GLY A 85 -7.07 7.32 7.46
C GLY A 85 -6.77 6.04 6.70
N THR A 86 -6.94 4.89 7.36
CA THR A 86 -6.79 3.56 6.74
C THR A 86 -7.91 3.20 5.77
N GLY A 87 -9.03 3.93 5.77
CA GLY A 87 -10.23 3.63 4.99
C GLY A 87 -11.17 2.63 5.66
N THR A 88 -10.90 2.23 6.91
CA THR A 88 -11.65 1.18 7.60
C THR A 88 -13.14 1.51 7.75
N VAL A 89 -13.51 2.76 7.98
CA VAL A 89 -14.92 3.18 8.08
C VAL A 89 -15.57 3.19 6.70
N GLY A 90 -14.98 3.88 5.72
CA GLY A 90 -15.46 3.86 4.34
C GLY A 90 -15.64 2.44 3.79
N ASN A 91 -14.69 1.54 4.03
CA ASN A 91 -14.78 0.14 3.61
C ASN A 91 -15.92 -0.63 4.29
N TYR A 92 -16.14 -0.41 5.59
CA TYR A 92 -17.21 -1.09 6.32
C TYR A 92 -18.61 -0.77 5.76
N PHE A 93 -18.83 0.48 5.33
CA PHE A 93 -20.10 0.91 4.76
C PHE A 93 -20.17 0.77 3.22
N ASN A 94 -19.09 0.32 2.58
CA ASN A 94 -19.03 0.07 1.15
C ASN A 94 -19.93 -1.12 0.79
N SER A 95 -21.14 -0.82 0.34
CA SER A 95 -22.13 -1.82 -0.05
C SER A 95 -22.74 -1.49 -1.42
N LYS A 96 -23.45 -2.45 -2.04
CA LYS A 96 -23.98 -2.30 -3.41
C LYS A 96 -24.85 -1.05 -3.63
N ASN A 97 -25.47 -0.51 -2.57
CA ASN A 97 -26.42 0.59 -2.63
C ASN A 97 -25.93 1.86 -1.91
N VAL A 98 -24.68 1.88 -1.44
CA VAL A 98 -24.09 3.02 -0.74
C VAL A 98 -22.86 3.48 -1.51
N GLU A 99 -22.86 4.73 -1.95
CA GLU A 99 -21.68 5.39 -2.49
C GLU A 99 -20.76 5.82 -1.35
N VAL A 100 -19.47 5.47 -1.46
CA VAL A 100 -18.47 5.88 -0.49
C VAL A 100 -17.58 6.94 -1.11
N VAL A 101 -17.57 8.11 -0.48
CA VAL A 101 -16.62 9.18 -0.76
C VAL A 101 -15.58 9.14 0.36
N SER A 102 -14.30 9.01 0.02
CA SER A 102 -13.22 9.02 1.00
C SER A 102 -12.16 10.04 0.64
N ASN A 103 -11.68 10.76 1.64
CA ASN A 103 -10.62 11.74 1.51
C ASN A 103 -9.60 11.57 2.64
N ASP A 104 -8.34 11.81 2.31
CA ASP A 104 -7.28 12.01 3.29
C ASP A 104 -6.19 12.93 2.71
N LEU A 105 -5.53 13.68 3.58
CA LEU A 105 -4.44 14.57 3.21
C LEU A 105 -3.14 13.82 2.96
N LEU A 106 -2.89 12.73 3.70
CA LEU A 106 -1.65 11.98 3.58
C LEU A 106 -1.69 11.09 2.34
N TYR A 107 -0.69 11.23 1.47
CA TYR A 107 -0.59 10.44 0.24
C TYR A 107 -0.55 8.92 0.51
N SER A 108 0.09 8.49 1.60
CA SER A 108 0.09 7.08 2.03
C SER A 108 -1.29 6.54 2.38
N ASN A 109 -2.23 7.41 2.78
CA ASN A 109 -3.61 7.03 3.04
C ASN A 109 -4.40 7.05 1.74
N TYR A 110 -4.25 8.09 0.93
CA TYR A 110 -4.85 8.17 -0.40
C TYR A 110 -4.54 6.93 -1.27
N ILE A 111 -3.29 6.49 -1.31
CA ILE A 111 -2.90 5.28 -2.06
C ILE A 111 -3.57 4.02 -1.51
N THR A 112 -3.64 3.87 -0.18
CA THR A 112 -4.35 2.74 0.45
C THR A 112 -5.85 2.79 0.16
N LEU A 113 -6.47 3.97 0.20
CA LEU A 113 -7.88 4.15 -0.18
C LEU A 113 -8.10 3.75 -1.64
N ASN A 114 -7.23 4.16 -2.57
CA ASN A 114 -7.33 3.74 -3.96
C ASN A 114 -7.20 2.22 -4.11
N ALA A 115 -6.24 1.61 -3.42
CA ALA A 115 -6.03 0.16 -3.48
C ALA A 115 -7.26 -0.64 -3.00
N PHE A 116 -7.87 -0.28 -1.87
CA PHE A 116 -9.02 -1.03 -1.33
C PHE A 116 -10.37 -0.59 -1.90
N LEU A 117 -10.60 0.72 -2.04
CA LEU A 117 -11.92 1.24 -2.35
C LEU A 117 -12.13 1.47 -3.84
N SER A 118 -11.12 1.82 -4.64
CA SER A 118 -11.35 2.10 -6.07
C SER A 118 -11.92 0.88 -6.79
N ASP A 119 -12.90 1.10 -7.66
CA ASP A 119 -13.51 0.10 -8.54
C ASP A 119 -12.82 0.02 -9.92
N GLU A 120 -11.71 0.75 -10.10
CA GLU A 120 -10.88 0.65 -11.30
C GLU A 120 -10.41 -0.80 -11.54
N HIS A 121 -10.49 -1.23 -12.79
CA HIS A 121 -10.00 -2.52 -13.23
C HIS A 121 -8.46 -2.60 -13.14
N TYR A 122 -7.95 -3.77 -12.78
CA TYR A 122 -6.52 -4.08 -12.77
C TYR A 122 -6.29 -5.53 -13.24
N ASP A 123 -5.04 -5.85 -13.60
CA ASP A 123 -4.68 -7.21 -13.98
C ASP A 123 -4.19 -8.01 -12.76
N GLU A 124 -5.04 -8.91 -12.26
CA GLU A 124 -4.74 -9.78 -11.11
C GLU A 124 -3.47 -10.61 -11.32
N ASN A 125 -3.30 -11.22 -12.50
CA ASN A 125 -2.13 -12.07 -12.77
C ASN A 125 -0.84 -11.26 -12.75
N LYS A 126 -0.87 -10.04 -13.32
CA LYS A 126 0.29 -9.14 -13.28
C LYS A 126 0.67 -8.76 -11.85
N ILE A 127 -0.32 -8.50 -11.00
CA ILE A 127 -0.07 -8.23 -9.58
C ILE A 127 0.55 -9.46 -8.89
N GLU A 128 -0.03 -10.64 -9.08
CA GLU A 128 0.51 -11.89 -8.53
C GLU A 128 1.97 -12.11 -8.96
N GLU A 129 2.28 -11.97 -10.25
CA GLU A 129 3.64 -12.13 -10.80
C GLU A 129 4.64 -11.14 -10.20
N LEU A 130 4.25 -9.86 -10.07
CA LEU A 130 5.10 -8.85 -9.46
C LEU A 130 5.30 -9.10 -7.96
N LEU A 131 4.26 -9.52 -7.24
CA LEU A 131 4.37 -9.89 -5.83
C LEU A 131 5.29 -11.09 -5.64
N GLU A 132 5.20 -12.12 -6.50
CA GLU A 132 6.11 -13.27 -6.50
C GLU A 132 7.55 -12.83 -6.75
N TYR A 133 7.78 -11.99 -7.76
CA TYR A 133 9.09 -11.43 -8.08
C TYR A 133 9.69 -10.65 -6.91
N PHE A 134 8.96 -9.70 -6.34
CA PHE A 134 9.41 -8.90 -5.20
C PHE A 134 9.65 -9.72 -3.92
N ASN A 135 9.01 -10.88 -3.81
CA ASN A 135 9.24 -11.81 -2.71
C ASN A 135 10.48 -12.70 -2.90
N GLN A 136 11.12 -12.68 -4.07
CA GLN A 136 12.42 -13.34 -4.28
C GLN A 136 13.54 -12.63 -3.51
N ASP A 137 14.72 -13.26 -3.50
CA ASP A 137 15.90 -12.68 -2.87
C ASP A 137 16.50 -11.61 -3.78
N ILE A 138 16.13 -10.35 -3.54
CA ILE A 138 16.57 -9.19 -4.31
C ILE A 138 17.78 -8.59 -3.60
N TYR A 139 18.96 -8.77 -4.19
CA TYR A 139 20.13 -8.03 -3.76
C TYR A 139 20.01 -6.57 -4.18
N ALA A 140 20.04 -5.66 -3.19
CA ALA A 140 19.92 -4.23 -3.42
C ALA A 140 21.05 -3.47 -2.72
N TYR A 141 21.57 -2.44 -3.40
CA TYR A 141 22.55 -1.51 -2.83
C TYR A 141 21.91 -0.53 -1.85
N ASP A 142 22.73 0.27 -1.17
CA ASP A 142 22.23 1.32 -0.29
C ASP A 142 21.47 2.40 -1.06
N ASN A 143 20.22 2.62 -0.66
CA ASN A 143 19.29 3.59 -1.22
C ASN A 143 18.84 4.58 -0.14
N TYR A 144 17.95 5.51 -0.50
CA TYR A 144 17.41 6.47 0.46
C TYR A 144 16.79 5.77 1.67
N PHE A 145 16.00 4.71 1.43
CA PHE A 145 15.31 4.01 2.51
C PHE A 145 16.30 3.37 3.49
N SER A 146 17.32 2.66 3.01
CA SER A 146 18.33 2.03 3.87
C SER A 146 19.16 3.03 4.66
N LYS A 147 19.53 4.17 4.06
CA LYS A 147 20.31 5.22 4.73
C LYS A 147 19.56 5.91 5.86
N HIS A 148 18.25 6.05 5.74
CA HIS A 148 17.45 6.81 6.71
C HIS A 148 16.77 5.93 7.76
N PHE A 149 16.28 4.75 7.37
CA PHE A 149 15.46 3.87 8.21
C PHE A 149 16.13 2.55 8.61
N GLY A 150 17.23 2.18 7.93
CA GLY A 150 18.02 1.00 8.25
C GLY A 150 18.75 1.10 9.59
N ASP A 151 18.89 -0.04 10.25
CA ASP A 151 19.49 -0.20 11.58
C ASP A 151 18.81 0.64 12.69
N LYS A 152 17.58 1.09 12.43
CA LYS A 152 16.71 1.80 13.39
C LYS A 152 15.36 1.11 13.46
N TYR A 153 14.59 1.25 12.38
CA TYR A 153 13.22 0.71 12.28
C TYR A 153 13.22 -0.69 11.66
N TYR A 154 14.19 -0.99 10.81
CA TYR A 154 14.32 -2.26 10.09
C TYR A 154 15.80 -2.68 10.02
N SER A 155 16.06 -3.96 9.73
CA SER A 155 17.41 -4.41 9.38
C SER A 155 17.90 -3.70 8.11
N ILE A 156 19.22 -3.58 7.93
CA ILE A 156 19.80 -2.94 6.74
C ILE A 156 19.39 -3.67 5.46
N GLU A 157 19.35 -5.00 5.48
CA GLU A 157 18.95 -5.87 4.38
C GLU A 157 17.50 -5.63 3.97
N ASN A 158 16.56 -5.67 4.93
CA ASN A 158 15.15 -5.39 4.66
C ASN A 158 14.97 -3.96 4.16
N SER A 159 15.72 -3.00 4.69
CA SER A 159 15.61 -1.59 4.26
C SER A 159 16.08 -1.39 2.82
N ARG A 160 17.16 -2.06 2.40
CA ARG A 160 17.62 -2.06 1.01
C ARG A 160 16.56 -2.65 0.09
N LYS A 161 16.00 -3.80 0.47
CA LYS A 161 14.92 -4.47 -0.29
C LYS A 161 13.67 -3.60 -0.41
N ILE A 162 13.20 -3.00 0.68
CA ILE A 162 12.04 -2.08 0.69
C ILE A 162 12.27 -0.91 -0.27
N GLY A 163 13.44 -0.26 -0.19
CA GLY A 163 13.77 0.87 -1.07
C GLY A 163 13.80 0.48 -2.54
N ALA A 164 14.43 -0.67 -2.86
CA ALA A 164 14.49 -1.17 -4.23
C ALA A 164 13.11 -1.48 -4.81
N ILE A 165 12.27 -2.22 -4.07
CA ILE A 165 10.89 -2.53 -4.51
C ILE A 165 10.08 -1.25 -4.72
N ARG A 166 10.20 -0.28 -3.81
CA ARG A 166 9.50 1.01 -3.94
C ARG A 166 9.93 1.77 -5.20
N GLU A 167 11.23 1.81 -5.47
CA GLU A 167 11.79 2.49 -6.65
C GLU A 167 11.32 1.79 -7.93
N GLU A 168 11.37 0.47 -7.97
CA GLU A 168 10.95 -0.31 -9.14
C GLU A 168 9.45 -0.16 -9.45
N ILE A 169 8.58 -0.15 -8.43
CA ILE A 169 7.13 0.11 -8.64
C ILE A 169 6.92 1.50 -9.28
N GLU A 170 7.67 2.51 -8.86
CA GLU A 170 7.57 3.87 -9.43
C GLU A 170 8.11 3.92 -10.86
N GLU A 171 9.18 3.20 -11.16
CA GLU A 171 9.73 3.10 -12.51
C GLU A 171 8.76 2.40 -13.47
N LEU A 172 8.19 1.27 -13.06
CA LEU A 172 7.18 0.55 -13.85
C LEU A 172 5.96 1.44 -14.12
N PHE A 173 5.54 2.25 -13.14
CA PHE A 173 4.47 3.22 -13.33
C PHE A 173 4.86 4.36 -14.27
N ALA A 174 6.06 4.95 -14.12
CA ALA A 174 6.57 6.00 -14.99
C ALA A 174 6.72 5.54 -16.45
N GLN A 175 7.08 4.27 -16.65
CA GLN A 175 7.13 3.60 -17.95
C GLN A 175 5.75 3.19 -18.48
N LYS A 176 4.66 3.51 -17.77
CA LYS A 176 3.27 3.15 -18.13
C LYS A 176 3.02 1.64 -18.21
N LYS A 177 3.82 0.82 -17.52
CA LYS A 177 3.63 -0.63 -17.39
C LYS A 177 2.60 -0.98 -16.31
N LEU A 178 2.38 -0.06 -15.37
CA LEU A 178 1.35 -0.16 -14.33
C LEU A 178 0.26 0.90 -14.53
N THR A 179 -0.98 0.53 -14.27
CA THR A 179 -2.07 1.49 -14.03
C THR A 179 -1.91 2.12 -12.64
N PHE A 180 -2.65 3.20 -12.37
CA PHE A 180 -2.64 3.83 -11.05
C PHE A 180 -3.19 2.89 -9.97
N LYS A 181 -4.23 2.12 -10.30
CA LYS A 181 -4.78 1.06 -9.44
C LYS A 181 -3.73 0.00 -9.11
N GLU A 182 -3.04 -0.53 -10.11
CA GLU A 182 -1.99 -1.56 -9.93
C GLU A 182 -0.83 -1.05 -9.06
N LYS A 183 -0.35 0.17 -9.34
CA LYS A 183 0.63 0.85 -8.48
C LYS A 183 0.13 0.97 -7.04
N SER A 184 -1.13 1.39 -6.86
CA SER A 184 -1.72 1.59 -5.54
C SER A 184 -1.79 0.29 -4.75
N ILE A 185 -2.14 -0.82 -5.39
CA ILE A 185 -2.13 -2.16 -4.80
C ILE A 185 -0.72 -2.52 -4.32
N LEU A 186 0.29 -2.45 -5.21
CA LEU A 186 1.66 -2.86 -4.89
C LEU A 186 2.29 -2.01 -3.77
N ILE A 187 2.11 -0.68 -3.82
CA ILE A 187 2.58 0.23 -2.77
C ILE A 187 1.84 -0.05 -1.45
N THR A 188 0.54 -0.34 -1.49
CA THR A 188 -0.23 -0.68 -0.29
C THR A 188 0.27 -1.99 0.31
N SER A 189 0.46 -3.04 -0.49
CA SER A 189 1.06 -4.30 -0.06
C SER A 189 2.43 -4.10 0.60
N LEU A 190 3.27 -3.23 0.02
CA LEU A 190 4.57 -2.84 0.57
C LEU A 190 4.41 -2.17 1.95
N ILE A 191 3.52 -1.18 2.09
CA ILE A 191 3.26 -0.48 3.36
C ILE A 191 2.85 -1.46 4.46
N TYR A 192 1.93 -2.38 4.17
CA TYR A 192 1.46 -3.34 5.16
C TYR A 192 2.53 -4.38 5.54
N ALA A 193 3.36 -4.80 4.58
CA ALA A 193 4.49 -5.68 4.86
C ALA A 193 5.53 -4.99 5.74
N MET A 194 5.85 -3.72 5.45
CA MET A 194 6.73 -2.88 6.27
C MET A 194 6.20 -2.76 7.71
N ASP A 195 4.91 -2.48 7.89
CA ASP A 195 4.31 -2.36 9.21
C ASP A 195 4.42 -3.66 10.02
N LYS A 196 4.41 -4.84 9.39
CA LYS A 196 4.55 -6.13 10.08
C LYS A 196 5.96 -6.40 10.59
N ILE A 197 6.98 -5.82 9.95
CA ILE A 197 8.40 -6.09 10.28
C ILE A 197 9.09 -4.94 11.01
N ALA A 198 8.45 -3.78 11.16
CA ALA A 198 9.06 -2.62 11.81
C ALA A 198 9.23 -2.81 13.32
N ASN A 199 10.41 -2.44 13.84
CA ASN A 199 10.77 -2.47 15.27
C ASN A 199 10.21 -1.27 16.06
N THR A 200 8.91 -1.02 15.94
CA THR A 200 8.21 0.13 16.55
C THR A 200 7.20 -0.31 17.62
N VAL A 201 6.97 0.53 18.63
CA VAL A 201 5.97 0.31 19.71
C VAL A 201 4.53 0.69 19.33
N GLY A 202 4.29 1.08 18.08
CA GLY A 202 2.95 1.47 17.59
C GLY A 202 2.97 2.70 16.68
N HIS A 203 3.94 3.59 16.87
CA HIS A 203 4.21 4.75 16.00
C HIS A 203 5.70 4.82 15.63
N TYR A 204 6.03 5.50 14.53
CA TYR A 204 7.42 5.71 14.09
C TYR A 204 8.17 6.77 14.91
N ASP A 205 7.55 7.36 15.94
CA ASP A 205 8.15 8.35 16.83
C ASP A 205 9.22 7.77 17.77
N ALA A 206 9.19 6.45 18.01
CA ALA A 206 10.18 5.75 18.82
C ALA A 206 10.43 4.33 18.29
N TYR A 207 11.69 3.93 18.24
CA TYR A 207 12.10 2.56 17.92
C TYR A 207 12.68 1.87 19.15
N ILE A 208 12.43 0.55 19.28
CA ILE A 208 13.03 -0.23 20.35
C ILE A 208 14.38 -0.74 19.87
N LYS A 209 15.44 -0.43 20.61
CA LYS A 209 16.75 -1.06 20.42
C LYS A 209 16.72 -2.52 20.93
N LYS A 210 16.07 -3.39 20.16
CA LYS A 210 16.12 -4.85 20.29
C LYS A 210 16.96 -5.40 19.14
N GLU A 211 17.46 -6.64 19.28
CA GLU A 211 18.03 -7.33 18.13
C GLU A 211 17.02 -7.29 16.98
N ASN A 212 17.48 -6.82 15.82
CA ASN A 212 16.65 -6.77 14.61
C ASN A 212 16.17 -8.20 14.34
N LYS A 213 14.88 -8.46 14.51
CA LYS A 213 14.33 -9.74 14.08
C LYS A 213 14.55 -9.83 12.58
N THR A 214 15.29 -10.85 12.13
CA THR A 214 15.36 -11.21 10.71
C THR A 214 14.02 -11.83 10.31
N ILE A 215 12.98 -11.00 10.27
CA ILE A 215 11.70 -11.40 9.69
C ILE A 215 11.89 -11.30 8.19
N ILE A 216 11.64 -12.42 7.51
CA ILE A 216 11.65 -12.48 6.05
C ILE A 216 10.57 -11.51 5.56
N PHE A 217 11.01 -10.41 4.96
CA PHE A 217 10.12 -9.45 4.34
C PHE A 217 9.36 -10.14 3.20
N LYS A 218 8.03 -10.17 3.32
CA LYS A 218 7.13 -10.65 2.28
C LYS A 218 5.97 -9.70 2.08
N ILE A 219 5.78 -9.26 0.84
CA ILE A 219 4.55 -8.60 0.41
C ILE A 219 3.50 -9.62 0.04
N LYS A 220 2.24 -9.26 0.26
CA LYS A 220 1.09 -10.12 -0.01
C LYS A 220 0.02 -9.31 -0.71
N GLU A 221 -0.89 -10.00 -1.36
CA GLU A 221 -2.05 -9.39 -1.98
C GLU A 221 -3.02 -8.85 -0.93
N ILE A 222 -3.77 -7.81 -1.30
CA ILE A 222 -4.82 -7.22 -0.45
C ILE A 222 -6.16 -7.93 -0.68
N GLU A 223 -6.98 -7.98 0.35
CA GLU A 223 -8.35 -8.48 0.28
C GLU A 223 -9.28 -7.38 -0.26
N TYR A 224 -10.06 -7.69 -1.30
CA TYR A 224 -10.98 -6.77 -1.98
C TYR A 224 -12.45 -7.01 -1.61
#